data_AF-A0AA91PTT2-F1
#
_entry.id   AF-A0AA91PTT2-F1
#
_cell.length_a   1.000
_cell.length_b   1.000
_cell.length_c   1.000
_cell.angle_alpha   90.00
_cell.angle_beta   90.00
_cell.angle_gamma   90.00
#
_symmetry.space_group_name_H-M   'P 1'
#
loop_
_entity.id
_entity.type
_entity.pdbx_description
1 polymer ?
#
loop_
_entity_poly.entity_id
_entity_poly.type
_entity_poly.pdbx_seq_one_letter_code
_entity_poly.pdbx_strand_id
1 'polypeptide(L)' 'MMLKITYKTAADANEMTKEYAEPAAFLHDQYLEVPPLQDYYHVVEATLDGQAIELKDQTIGGLFNQLNQK' A
#
# COMPACT_ATOMS: atom_id res chain seq x y z
N MET A 1 2.24 -10.20 -10.49
CA MET A 1 1.68 -8.87 -10.74
C MET A 1 2.39 -7.90 -9.82
N MET A 2 3.24 -7.01 -10.31
CA MET A 2 4.02 -6.10 -9.48
C MET A 2 3.13 -5.02 -8.84
N LEU A 3 3.21 -4.84 -7.53
CA LEU A 3 2.48 -3.81 -6.79
C LEU A 3 3.42 -2.62 -6.54
N LYS A 4 3.00 -1.42 -6.92
CA LYS A 4 3.69 -0.17 -6.62
C LYS A 4 2.77 0.74 -5.79
N ILE A 5 3.30 1.28 -4.70
CA ILE A 5 2.56 2.14 -3.77
C ILE A 5 3.31 3.46 -3.62
N THR A 6 2.64 4.57 -3.91
CA THR A 6 3.10 5.93 -3.58
C THR A 6 2.32 6.41 -2.35
N TYR A 7 3.02 6.81 -1.29
CA TYR A 7 2.41 7.13 0.00
C TYR A 7 3.08 8.31 0.71
N LYS A 8 2.40 8.87 1.71
CA LYS A 8 2.90 9.90 2.62
C LYS A 8 2.76 9.43 4.07
N THR A 9 3.78 9.70 4.89
CA THR A 9 3.77 9.33 6.32
C THR A 9 3.04 10.35 7.20
N ALA A 10 2.86 11.58 6.71
CA ALA A 10 2.08 12.65 7.32
C ALA A 10 1.60 13.61 6.21
N ALA A 11 0.67 14.52 6.53
CA ALA A 11 0.08 15.44 5.54
C ALA A 11 1.13 16.30 4.79
N ASP A 12 2.14 16.80 5.50
CA ASP A 12 3.22 17.64 4.95
C ASP A 12 4.48 16.83 4.56
N ALA A 13 4.42 15.50 4.63
CA ALA A 13 5.55 14.65 4.27
C ALA A 13 5.69 14.55 2.74
N ASN A 14 6.93 14.33 2.29
CA ASN A 14 7.21 14.00 0.90
C ASN A 14 6.59 12.65 0.53
N GLU A 15 6.26 12.52 -0.76
CA GLU A 15 5.82 11.24 -1.32
C GLU A 15 6.98 10.25 -1.35
N MET A 16 6.67 9.02 -0.95
CA MET A 16 7.58 7.89 -0.94
C MET A 16 6.99 6.78 -1.79
N THR A 17 7.85 5.98 -2.43
CA THR A 17 7.41 4.84 -3.22
C THR A 17 7.96 3.55 -2.61
N LYS A 18 7.12 2.52 -2.53
CA LYS A 18 7.54 1.14 -2.25
C LYS A 18 6.98 0.21 -3.32
N GLU A 19 7.84 -0.68 -3.79
CA GLU A 19 7.52 -1.67 -4.81
C GLU A 19 7.63 -3.08 -4.23
N TYR A 20 6.71 -3.94 -4.67
CA TYR A 20 6.61 -5.33 -4.29
C TYR A 20 6.46 -6.17 -5.55
N ALA A 21 7.23 -7.26 -5.66
CA ALA A 21 7.16 -8.16 -6.82
C ALA A 21 5.75 -8.75 -7.03
N GLU A 22 4.99 -8.90 -5.93
CA GLU A 22 3.60 -9.34 -5.94
C GLU A 22 2.81 -8.80 -4.73
N PRO A 23 1.47 -8.71 -4.80
CA PRO A 23 0.65 -8.23 -3.68
C PRO A 23 0.79 -9.10 -2.44
N ALA A 24 1.06 -10.40 -2.61
CA ALA A 24 1.26 -11.32 -1.50
C ALA A 24 2.47 -10.95 -0.63
N ALA A 25 3.54 -10.39 -1.23
CA ALA A 25 4.69 -9.89 -0.48
C ALA A 25 4.32 -8.68 0.38
N PHE A 26 3.48 -7.77 -0.14
CA PHE A 26 2.94 -6.67 0.65
C PHE A 26 2.05 -7.16 1.79
N LEU A 27 1.12 -8.09 1.52
CA LEU A 27 0.26 -8.66 2.55
C LEU A 27 1.09 -9.35 3.65
N HIS A 28 2.10 -10.12 3.27
CA HIS A 28 3.03 -10.76 4.20
C HIS A 28 3.73 -9.73 5.10
N ASP A 29 4.27 -8.65 4.53
CA ASP A 29 4.89 -7.56 5.26
C ASP A 29 3.94 -6.92 6.29
N GLN A 30 2.65 -6.79 5.95
CA GLN A 30 1.65 -6.21 6.86
C GLN A 30 1.28 -7.13 8.03
N TYR A 31 1.57 -8.43 7.93
CA TYR A 31 1.36 -9.38 9.03
C TYR A 31 2.54 -9.48 10.01
N LEU A 32 3.64 -8.78 9.76
CA LEU A 32 4.78 -8.73 10.67
C LEU A 32 4.41 -8.00 11.98
N GLU A 33 5.08 -8.35 13.08
CA GLU A 33 4.90 -7.67 14.38
C GLU A 33 5.13 -6.16 14.27
N VAL A 34 6.10 -5.77 13.43
CA VAL A 34 6.35 -4.37 13.07
C VAL A 34 6.32 -4.27 11.54
N PRO A 35 5.18 -3.87 10.95
CA PRO A 35 5.09 -3.75 9.51
C PRO A 35 5.91 -2.56 9.01
N PRO A 36 6.55 -2.68 7.83
CA PRO A 36 7.40 -1.62 7.29
C PRO A 36 6.61 -0.38 6.84
N LEU A 37 5.30 -0.54 6.58
CA LEU A 37 4.37 0.54 6.30
C LEU A 37 3.34 0.54 7.42
N GLN A 38 3.01 1.70 7.96
CA GLN A 38 2.02 1.81 9.02
C GLN A 38 0.63 2.00 8.40
N ASP A 39 -0.39 1.38 9.00
CA ASP A 39 -1.76 1.36 8.46
C ASP A 39 -2.31 2.75 8.14
N TYR A 40 -1.95 3.76 8.93
CA TYR A 40 -2.45 5.14 8.80
C TYR A 40 -1.72 5.97 7.73
N TYR A 41 -0.63 5.47 7.13
CA TYR A 41 0.04 6.19 6.06
C TYR A 41 -0.91 6.39 4.89
N HIS A 42 -0.93 7.60 4.34
CA HIS A 42 -1.85 7.97 3.26
C HIS A 42 -1.32 7.44 1.93
N VAL A 43 -2.13 6.68 1.21
CA VAL A 43 -1.83 6.19 -0.14
C VAL A 43 -2.26 7.25 -1.15
N VAL A 44 -1.28 7.81 -1.85
CA VAL A 44 -1.51 8.76 -2.95
C VAL A 44 -1.92 8.00 -4.21
N GLU A 45 -1.23 6.90 -4.50
CA GLU A 45 -1.49 6.04 -5.65
C GLU A 45 -1.06 4.60 -5.36
N ALA A 46 -1.83 3.62 -5.81
CA ALA A 46 -1.42 2.23 -5.84
C ALA A 46 -1.70 1.66 -7.24
N THR A 47 -0.74 0.91 -7.80
CA THR A 47 -0.89 0.26 -9.11
C THR A 47 -0.49 -1.21 -9.05
N LEU A 48 -1.18 -2.03 -9.84
CA LEU A 48 -0.90 -3.45 -10.04
C LEU A 48 -0.55 -3.69 -11.51
N ASP A 49 0.69 -4.08 -11.80
CA ASP A 49 1.26 -4.12 -13.17
C ASP A 49 1.01 -2.82 -13.96
N GLY A 50 1.07 -1.68 -13.28
CA GLY A 50 0.83 -0.35 -13.87
C GLY A 50 -0.64 0.04 -13.99
N GLN A 51 -1.60 -0.83 -13.64
CA GLN A 51 -3.01 -0.49 -13.59
C GLN A 51 -3.39 0.07 -12.22
N ALA A 52 -4.00 1.25 -12.17
CA ALA A 52 -4.41 1.89 -10.93
C ALA A 52 -5.45 1.06 -10.15
N ILE A 53 -5.27 1.01 -8.83
CA ILE A 53 -6.22 0.41 -7.89
C ILE A 53 -7.06 1.54 -7.30
N GLU A 54 -8.37 1.51 -7.51
CA GLU A 54 -9.27 2.46 -6.87
C GLU A 54 -9.44 2.10 -5.38
N LEU A 55 -9.08 3.04 -4.51
CA LEU A 55 -9.19 2.88 -3.06
C LEU A 55 -10.27 3.80 -2.50
N LYS A 56 -11.26 3.20 -1.82
CA LYS A 56 -12.26 3.97 -1.03
C LYS A 56 -11.64 4.58 0.23
N ASP A 57 -10.73 3.83 0.85
CA ASP A 57 -9.92 4.26 1.99
C ASP A 57 -8.48 4.39 1.50
N GLN A 58 -8.01 5.63 1.37
CA GLN A 58 -6.68 5.96 0.85
C GLN A 58 -5.61 5.85 1.93
N THR A 59 -5.58 4.73 2.63
CA THR A 59 -4.58 4.40 3.64
C THR A 59 -3.92 3.06 3.33
N ILE A 60 -2.78 2.76 3.94
CA ILE A 60 -2.15 1.43 3.82
C ILE A 60 -3.08 0.34 4.33
N GLY A 61 -3.81 0.59 5.42
CA GLY A 61 -4.85 -0.31 5.93
C GLY A 61 -5.99 -0.51 4.93
N GLY A 62 -6.44 0.56 4.26
CA GLY A 62 -7.42 0.50 3.19
C GLY A 62 -6.95 -0.35 2.00
N LEU A 63 -5.70 -0.17 1.57
CA LEU A 63 -5.07 -0.98 0.53
C LEU A 63 -4.92 -2.46 0.94
N PHE A 64 -4.51 -2.72 2.18
CA PHE A 64 -4.45 -4.08 2.74
C PHE A 64 -5.82 -4.75 2.67
N ASN A 65 -6.87 -4.08 3.15
CA ASN A 65 -8.23 -4.60 3.10
C ASN A 65 -8.69 -4.86 1.67
N GLN A 66 -8.38 -3.97 0.72
CA GLN A 66 -8.73 -4.13 -0.68
C GLN A 66 -8.06 -5.36 -1.32
N LEU A 67 -6.77 -5.58 -1.04
CA LEU A 67 -6.00 -6.69 -1.60
C LEU A 67 -6.26 -8.02 -0.89
N ASN A 68 -6.77 -7.98 0.34
CA ASN A 68 -7.06 -9.16 1.15
C ASN A 68 -8.54 -9.59 1.07
N GLN A 69 -9.39 -8.83 0.37
CA GLN A 69 -10.74 -9.26 0.03
C GLN A 69 -10.67 -10.37 -1.03
N LYS A 70 -11.25 -11.53 -0.69
CA LYS A 70 -11.39 -12.67 -1.61
C LYS A 70 -12.50 -12.46 -2.63
#